data_AF-A0A7Y5KGW0-F1
#
_entry.id   AF-A0A7Y5KGW0-F1
#
_cell.length_a   1.000
_cell.length_b   1.000
_cell.length_c   1.000
_cell.angle_alpha   90.00
_cell.angle_beta   90.00
_cell.angle_gamma   90.00
#
_symmetry.space_group_name_H-M   'P 1'
#
loop_
_entity.id
_entity.type
_entity.pdbx_description
1 polymer ?
#
loop_
_entity_poly.entity_id
_entity_poly.type
_entity_poly.pdbx_seq_one_letter_code
_entity_poly.pdbx_strand_id
1 'polypeptide(L)'
;MFRLISITGFVIAFASIAWAYRAKTEERGAMFAWWKEQFKTVGEALRELFALRDLKSSLYRLSLLFFVILAVTGFAPVLLFGAHMSGVLMILHVTVAPIFVVGAVALTLMYAQRQTFNQTDWDYCRQLVRRKLTNKNIFAAGLSFWKKTSFWLLLLLTVPVVMSVVLMMYPWFGTEGQHALLQWHRYGAFFLTLVLILHLYLITLTHYRAGSSHS
;
A
#
# COMPACT_ATOMS: atom_id res chain seq x y z
N MET A 1 4.87 -17.28 15.28
CA MET A 1 3.97 -16.14 15.57
C MET A 1 3.70 -15.27 14.35
N PHE A 2 4.74 -14.75 13.66
CA PHE A 2 4.58 -13.90 12.46
C PHE A 2 3.58 -14.43 11.42
N ARG A 3 3.67 -15.72 11.03
CA ARG A 3 2.78 -16.33 10.03
C ARG A 3 1.30 -16.22 10.40
N LEU A 4 0.95 -16.46 11.66
CA LEU A 4 -0.44 -16.37 12.12
C LEU A 4 -0.92 -14.91 12.05
N ILE A 5 -0.12 -13.98 12.57
CA ILE A 5 -0.43 -12.54 12.58
C ILE A 5 -0.63 -12.03 11.14
N SER A 6 0.26 -12.41 10.22
CA SER A 6 0.17 -11.95 8.84
C SER A 6 -1.02 -12.54 8.08
N ILE A 7 -1.32 -13.82 8.25
CA ILE A 7 -2.53 -14.45 7.68
C ILE A 7 -3.78 -13.75 8.20
N THR A 8 -3.90 -13.60 9.52
CA THR A 8 -5.06 -12.96 10.14
C THR A 8 -5.23 -11.53 9.67
N GLY A 9 -4.15 -10.74 9.61
CA GLY A 9 -4.25 -9.35 9.16
C GLY A 9 -4.58 -9.22 7.68
N PHE A 10 -4.03 -10.06 6.79
CA PHE A 10 -4.44 -10.06 5.38
C PHE A 10 -5.91 -10.45 5.22
N VAL A 11 -6.36 -11.51 5.92
CA VAL A 11 -7.78 -11.93 5.87
C VAL A 11 -8.69 -10.81 6.35
N ILE A 12 -8.38 -10.15 7.46
CA ILE A 12 -9.16 -9.02 7.97
C ILE A 12 -9.17 -7.86 6.96
N ALA A 13 -8.02 -7.51 6.38
CA ALA A 13 -7.93 -6.42 5.40
C ALA A 13 -8.78 -6.72 4.15
N PHE A 14 -8.63 -7.91 3.57
CA PHE A 14 -9.41 -8.32 2.41
C PHE A 14 -10.90 -8.46 2.72
N ALA A 15 -11.26 -9.03 3.88
CA ALA A 15 -12.66 -9.14 4.31
C ALA A 15 -13.28 -7.77 4.53
N SER A 16 -12.55 -6.81 5.10
CA SER A 16 -13.02 -5.43 5.31
C SER A 16 -13.28 -4.72 3.97
N ILE A 17 -12.37 -4.90 3.02
CA ILE A 17 -12.53 -4.37 1.66
C ILE A 17 -13.73 -5.04 0.97
N ALA A 18 -13.79 -6.37 0.99
CA ALA A 18 -14.88 -7.13 0.38
C ALA A 18 -16.24 -6.78 0.98
N TRP A 19 -16.33 -6.61 2.30
CA TRP A 19 -17.53 -6.12 2.98
C TRP A 19 -17.90 -4.72 2.48
N ALA A 20 -16.94 -3.80 2.44
CA ALA A 20 -17.19 -2.43 1.98
C ALA A 20 -17.65 -2.37 0.51
N TYR A 21 -17.18 -3.29 -0.33
CA TYR A 21 -17.66 -3.45 -1.71
C TYR A 21 -19.03 -4.13 -1.77
N ARG A 22 -19.28 -5.16 -0.95
CA ARG A 22 -20.56 -5.89 -0.90
C ARG A 22 -21.70 -5.00 -0.42
N ALA A 23 -21.46 -4.15 0.58
CA ALA A 23 -22.43 -3.16 1.03
C ALA A 23 -22.80 -2.13 -0.06
N LYS A 24 -22.04 -2.09 -1.16
CA LYS A 24 -22.30 -1.26 -2.34
C LYS A 24 -22.76 -2.04 -3.57
N THR A 25 -22.70 -3.37 -3.56
CA THR A 25 -23.02 -4.22 -4.70
C THR A 25 -24.12 -5.21 -4.34
N GLU A 26 -25.37 -4.73 -4.38
CA GLU A 26 -26.56 -5.60 -4.39
C GLU A 26 -26.71 -6.37 -5.72
N GLU A 27 -25.92 -6.07 -6.75
CA GLU A 27 -25.87 -6.85 -7.99
C GLU A 27 -24.65 -7.78 -8.07
N ARG A 28 -24.85 -9.05 -7.72
CA ARG A 28 -23.83 -10.13 -7.74
C ARG A 28 -23.10 -10.33 -9.09
N GLY A 29 -23.64 -9.85 -10.20
CA GLY A 29 -22.99 -9.92 -11.53
C GLY A 29 -21.84 -8.93 -11.72
N ALA A 30 -21.87 -7.79 -11.02
CA ALA A 30 -20.92 -6.70 -11.19
C ALA A 30 -19.51 -7.04 -10.65
N MET A 31 -19.40 -7.92 -9.65
CA MET A 31 -18.12 -8.25 -9.01
C MET A 31 -17.22 -9.11 -9.91
N PHE A 32 -17.78 -10.08 -10.63
CA PHE A 32 -17.02 -10.93 -11.54
C PHE A 32 -16.66 -10.18 -12.83
N ALA A 33 -17.57 -9.34 -13.33
CA ALA A 33 -17.29 -8.40 -14.40
C ALA A 33 -16.15 -7.43 -14.00
N TRP A 34 -16.23 -6.84 -12.79
CA TRP A 34 -15.19 -5.96 -12.26
C TRP A 34 -13.83 -6.67 -12.10
N TRP A 35 -13.79 -7.91 -11.59
CA TRP A 35 -12.52 -8.65 -11.47
C TRP A 35 -11.88 -8.90 -12.84
N LYS A 36 -12.70 -9.21 -13.84
CA LYS A 36 -12.27 -9.39 -15.23
C LYS A 36 -11.80 -8.07 -15.85
N GLU A 37 -12.48 -6.96 -15.55
CA GLU A 37 -12.09 -5.60 -15.90
C GLU A 37 -10.76 -5.20 -15.25
N GLN A 38 -10.54 -5.56 -13.97
CA GLN A 38 -9.31 -5.27 -13.23
C GLN A 38 -8.11 -6.05 -13.79
N PHE A 39 -8.27 -7.33 -14.14
CA PHE A 39 -7.21 -8.10 -14.78
C PHE A 39 -6.87 -7.56 -16.18
N LYS A 40 -7.88 -7.13 -16.93
CA LYS A 40 -7.69 -6.54 -18.27
C LYS A 40 -7.01 -5.17 -18.19
N THR A 41 -7.41 -4.33 -17.24
CA THR A 41 -6.76 -3.03 -16.97
C THR A 41 -5.35 -3.18 -16.40
N VAL A 42 -5.02 -4.26 -15.68
CA VAL A 42 -3.63 -4.59 -15.31
C VAL A 42 -2.80 -4.91 -16.57
N GLY A 43 -3.35 -5.70 -17.51
CA GLY A 43 -2.70 -5.98 -18.80
C GLY A 43 -2.50 -4.74 -19.67
N GLU A 44 -3.49 -3.84 -19.71
CA GLU A 44 -3.40 -2.56 -20.41
C GLU A 44 -2.46 -1.58 -19.68
N ALA A 45 -2.42 -1.58 -18.35
CA ALA A 45 -1.47 -0.81 -17.56
C ALA A 45 -0.02 -1.27 -17.76
N LEU A 46 0.22 -2.56 -18.00
CA LEU A 46 1.52 -3.09 -18.42
C LEU A 46 1.91 -2.59 -19.82
N ARG A 47 0.94 -2.42 -20.72
CA ARG A 47 1.16 -1.85 -22.06
C ARG A 47 1.41 -0.34 -22.01
N GLU A 48 0.67 0.40 -21.19
CA GLU A 48 0.88 1.83 -20.97
C GLU A 48 2.13 2.16 -20.15
N LEU A 49 2.62 1.22 -19.33
CA LEU A 49 3.92 1.33 -18.66
C LEU A 49 5.06 1.58 -19.67
N PHE A 50 4.93 1.04 -20.88
CA PHE A 50 5.86 1.27 -22.00
C PHE A 50 5.52 2.49 -22.85
N ALA A 51 4.33 3.08 -22.70
CA ALA A 51 3.91 4.31 -23.39
C ALA A 51 4.19 5.53 -22.48
N LEU A 52 5.40 6.10 -22.58
CA LEU A 52 5.94 7.18 -21.75
C LEU A 52 5.24 8.56 -21.94
N ARG A 53 3.91 8.63 -21.81
CA ARG A 53 3.14 9.87 -22.05
C ARG A 53 2.91 10.71 -20.79
N ASP A 54 2.96 10.10 -19.60
CA ASP A 54 2.92 10.79 -18.29
C ASP A 54 3.91 10.14 -17.32
N LEU A 55 5.06 10.79 -17.13
CA LEU A 55 6.14 10.31 -16.26
C LEU A 55 5.63 10.00 -14.83
N LYS A 56 4.67 10.77 -14.30
CA LYS A 56 4.17 10.58 -12.92
C LYS A 56 3.38 9.29 -12.81
N SER A 57 2.46 9.08 -13.75
CA SER A 57 1.59 7.91 -13.80
C SER A 57 2.39 6.63 -14.05
N SER A 58 3.38 6.68 -14.96
CA SER A 58 4.23 5.52 -15.25
C SER A 58 5.15 5.17 -14.08
N LEU A 59 5.75 6.16 -13.40
CA LEU A 59 6.53 5.91 -12.18
C LEU A 59 5.69 5.30 -11.05
N TYR A 60 4.44 5.75 -10.91
CA TYR A 60 3.52 5.21 -9.91
C TYR A 60 3.22 3.74 -10.16
N ARG A 61 2.81 3.40 -11.39
CA ARG A 61 2.51 2.03 -11.81
C ARG A 61 3.73 1.11 -11.68
N LEU A 62 4.91 1.60 -12.07
CA LEU A 62 6.16 0.85 -11.99
C LEU A 62 6.55 0.57 -10.54
N SER A 63 6.48 1.57 -9.66
CA SER A 63 6.78 1.41 -8.24
C SER A 63 5.79 0.45 -7.56
N LEU A 64 4.52 0.51 -7.92
CA LEU A 64 3.51 -0.42 -7.45
C LEU A 64 3.81 -1.86 -7.91
N LEU A 65 4.19 -2.05 -9.19
CA LEU A 65 4.59 -3.35 -9.71
C LEU A 65 5.77 -3.93 -8.93
N PHE A 66 6.83 -3.15 -8.69
CA PHE A 66 7.97 -3.60 -7.91
C PHE A 66 7.62 -3.89 -6.46
N PHE A 67 6.74 -3.09 -5.85
CA PHE A 67 6.23 -3.39 -4.51
C PHE A 67 5.50 -4.74 -4.48
N VAL A 68 4.65 -5.02 -5.47
CA VAL A 68 3.94 -6.31 -5.57
C VAL A 68 4.92 -7.46 -5.69
N ILE A 69 5.97 -7.33 -6.51
CA ILE A 69 7.02 -8.35 -6.63
C ILE A 69 7.71 -8.56 -5.27
N LEU A 70 8.07 -7.49 -4.55
CA LEU A 70 8.70 -7.58 -3.23
C LEU A 70 7.78 -8.22 -2.19
N ALA A 71 6.50 -7.85 -2.19
CA ALA A 71 5.51 -8.44 -1.29
C ALA A 71 5.32 -9.93 -1.58
N VAL A 72 5.15 -10.32 -2.84
CA VAL A 72 4.98 -11.73 -3.22
C VAL A 72 6.22 -12.54 -2.88
N THR A 73 7.41 -12.07 -3.25
CA THR A 73 8.67 -12.78 -2.95
C THR A 73 8.92 -12.90 -1.45
N GLY A 74 8.64 -11.85 -0.66
CA GLY A 74 8.85 -11.85 0.79
C GLY A 74 7.78 -12.63 1.59
N PHE A 75 6.51 -12.59 1.17
CA PHE A 75 5.41 -13.21 1.92
C PHE A 75 5.03 -14.60 1.42
N ALA A 76 5.08 -14.89 0.11
CA ALA A 76 4.58 -16.17 -0.41
C ALA A 76 5.28 -17.40 0.20
N PRO A 77 6.62 -17.44 0.34
CA PRO A 77 7.30 -18.58 0.97
C PRO A 77 6.85 -18.82 2.42
N VAL A 78 6.69 -17.72 3.17
CA VAL A 78 6.34 -17.75 4.59
C VAL A 78 4.88 -18.13 4.81
N LEU A 79 3.97 -17.62 3.97
CA LEU A 79 2.54 -17.83 4.12
C LEU A 79 2.13 -19.22 3.63
N LEU A 80 2.58 -19.63 2.44
CA LEU A 80 2.16 -20.87 1.79
C LEU A 80 2.90 -22.07 2.35
N PHE A 81 4.24 -21.98 2.44
CA PHE A 81 5.10 -23.12 2.77
C PHE A 81 5.65 -23.08 4.20
N GLY A 82 5.46 -21.97 4.93
CA GLY A 82 6.06 -21.80 6.25
C GLY A 82 7.59 -21.72 6.22
N ALA A 83 8.18 -21.53 5.04
CA ALA A 83 9.62 -21.56 4.80
C ALA A 83 10.22 -20.15 4.75
N HIS A 84 11.54 -20.08 4.94
CA HIS A 84 12.30 -18.86 4.70
C HIS A 84 12.52 -18.62 3.20
N MET A 85 12.64 -17.36 2.81
CA MET A 85 12.98 -16.96 1.44
C MET A 85 14.39 -17.46 1.09
N SER A 86 14.53 -18.16 -0.03
CA SER A 86 15.80 -18.73 -0.49
C SER A 86 15.87 -18.82 -2.02
N GLY A 87 17.07 -19.07 -2.55
CA GLY A 87 17.30 -19.27 -3.98
C GLY A 87 16.86 -18.09 -4.86
N VAL A 88 16.15 -18.38 -5.95
CA VAL A 88 15.73 -17.40 -6.96
C VAL A 88 14.86 -16.29 -6.37
N LEU A 89 14.00 -16.60 -5.40
CA LEU A 89 13.14 -15.59 -4.78
C LEU A 89 13.94 -14.55 -3.99
N MET A 90 15.01 -14.97 -3.32
CA MET A 90 15.91 -14.06 -2.60
C MET A 90 16.64 -13.14 -3.59
N ILE A 91 17.19 -13.70 -4.67
CA ILE A 91 17.88 -12.92 -5.72
C ILE A 91 16.92 -11.86 -6.28
N LEU A 92 15.72 -12.28 -6.69
CA LEU A 92 14.72 -11.37 -7.25
C LEU A 92 14.33 -10.27 -6.24
N HIS A 93 14.10 -10.63 -4.98
CA HIS A 93 13.73 -9.68 -3.93
C HIS A 93 14.80 -8.61 -3.72
N VAL A 94 16.05 -9.02 -3.58
CA VAL A 94 17.18 -8.11 -3.34
C VAL A 94 17.47 -7.23 -4.56
N THR A 95 17.33 -7.76 -5.78
CA THR A 95 17.54 -6.98 -7.02
C THR A 95 16.45 -5.94 -7.25
N VAL A 96 15.19 -6.28 -6.96
CA VAL A 96 14.05 -5.37 -7.19
C VAL A 96 13.95 -4.29 -6.10
N ALA A 97 14.39 -4.57 -4.88
CA ALA A 97 14.33 -3.66 -3.74
C ALA A 97 14.90 -2.25 -4.01
N PRO A 98 16.14 -2.08 -4.52
CA PRO A 98 16.69 -0.74 -4.78
C PRO A 98 15.90 0.03 -5.84
N ILE A 99 15.38 -0.65 -6.86
CA ILE A 99 14.58 -0.02 -7.92
C ILE A 99 13.27 0.52 -7.35
N PHE A 100 12.62 -0.27 -6.48
CA PHE A 100 11.45 0.19 -5.73
C PHE A 100 11.76 1.41 -4.86
N VAL A 101 12.88 1.39 -4.11
CA VAL A 101 13.26 2.51 -3.23
C VAL A 101 13.45 3.80 -4.02
N VAL A 102 14.15 3.76 -5.16
CA VAL A 102 14.33 4.92 -6.04
C VAL A 102 12.99 5.45 -6.54
N GLY A 103 12.10 4.55 -6.99
CA GLY A 103 10.75 4.91 -7.44
C GLY A 103 9.90 5.53 -6.32
N ALA A 104 9.93 4.94 -5.11
CA ALA A 104 9.21 5.44 -3.95
C ALA A 104 9.69 6.83 -3.52
N VAL A 105 11.00 7.08 -3.54
CA VAL A 105 11.58 8.41 -3.26
C VAL A 105 11.13 9.43 -4.30
N ALA A 106 11.23 9.09 -5.59
CA ALA A 106 10.79 9.97 -6.67
C ALA A 106 9.31 10.34 -6.54
N LEU A 107 8.44 9.35 -6.31
CA LEU A 107 7.01 9.57 -6.09
C LEU A 107 6.74 10.43 -4.85
N THR A 108 7.49 10.20 -3.77
CA THR A 108 7.37 11.00 -2.56
C THR A 108 7.67 12.46 -2.85
N LEU A 109 8.78 12.77 -3.53
CA LEU A 109 9.14 14.14 -3.88
C LEU A 109 8.09 14.80 -4.80
N MET A 110 7.53 14.03 -5.74
CA MET A 110 6.54 14.53 -6.70
C MET A 110 5.16 14.82 -6.09
N TYR A 111 4.78 14.07 -5.04
CA TYR A 111 3.45 14.17 -4.43
C TYR A 111 3.45 14.84 -3.05
N ALA A 112 4.59 14.98 -2.37
CA ALA A 112 4.67 15.49 -1.00
C ALA A 112 3.95 16.83 -0.81
N GLN A 113 4.14 17.79 -1.74
CA GLN A 113 3.48 19.09 -1.66
C GLN A 113 1.95 18.99 -1.68
N ARG A 114 1.40 18.05 -2.47
CA ARG A 114 -0.05 17.81 -2.57
C ARG A 114 -0.63 17.04 -1.39
N GLN A 115 0.21 16.40 -0.59
CA GLN A 115 -0.17 15.61 0.58
C GLN A 115 0.02 16.39 1.89
N THR A 116 0.20 17.71 1.81
CA THR A 116 0.23 18.59 2.98
C THR A 116 -1.15 18.68 3.64
N PHE A 117 -1.15 18.64 4.97
CA PHE A 117 -2.37 18.85 5.74
C PHE A 117 -2.77 20.32 5.69
N ASN A 118 -4.06 20.59 5.51
CA ASN A 118 -4.62 21.93 5.41
C ASN A 118 -5.70 22.17 6.47
N GLN A 119 -6.32 23.35 6.44
CA GLN A 119 -7.34 23.73 7.43
C GLN A 119 -8.57 22.80 7.43
N THR A 120 -8.97 22.28 6.27
CA THR A 120 -10.11 21.34 6.18
C THR A 120 -9.82 20.00 6.87
N ASP A 121 -8.57 19.55 6.84
CA ASP A 121 -8.13 18.34 7.55
C ASP A 121 -8.15 18.57 9.08
N TRP A 122 -7.77 19.76 9.53
CA TRP A 122 -7.81 20.14 10.93
C TRP A 122 -9.25 20.24 11.47
N ASP A 123 -10.16 20.82 10.68
CA ASP A 123 -11.57 20.91 11.02
C ASP A 123 -12.22 19.51 11.09
N TYR A 124 -11.81 18.58 10.21
CA TYR A 124 -12.20 17.17 10.31
C TYR A 124 -11.74 16.55 11.63
N CYS A 125 -10.46 16.69 11.99
CA CYS A 125 -9.92 16.19 13.26
C CYS A 125 -10.67 16.75 14.47
N ARG A 126 -10.95 18.05 14.47
CA ARG A 126 -11.70 18.71 15.56
C ARG A 126 -13.12 18.16 15.69
N GLN A 127 -13.80 17.90 14.57
CA GLN A 127 -15.14 17.32 14.55
C GLN A 127 -15.15 15.85 14.99
N LEU A 128 -14.11 15.09 14.62
CA LEU A 128 -13.90 13.70 15.06
C LEU A 128 -13.76 13.62 16.58
N VAL A 129 -12.90 14.47 17.16
CA VAL A 129 -12.71 14.56 18.62
C VAL A 129 -14.00 14.96 19.33
N ARG A 130 -14.78 15.88 18.75
CA ARG A 130 -16.07 16.33 19.30
C ARG A 130 -17.23 15.37 19.03
N ARG A 131 -17.01 14.24 18.35
CA ARG A 131 -18.03 13.24 17.94
C ARG A 131 -19.25 13.83 17.21
N LYS A 132 -19.11 14.97 16.54
CA LYS A 132 -20.19 15.63 15.78
C LYS A 132 -20.06 15.32 14.28
N LEU A 133 -20.20 14.04 13.91
CA LEU A 133 -20.09 13.57 12.53
C LEU A 133 -21.47 13.55 11.84
N THR A 134 -22.11 14.72 11.66
CA THR A 134 -23.51 14.80 11.16
C THR A 134 -23.65 15.27 9.72
N ASN A 135 -22.56 15.68 9.05
CA ASN A 135 -22.61 16.34 7.74
C ASN A 135 -21.92 15.52 6.62
N LYS A 136 -22.57 15.41 5.45
CA LYS A 136 -22.01 14.73 4.26
C LYS A 136 -20.64 15.28 3.82
N ASN A 137 -20.36 16.55 4.07
CA ASN A 137 -19.06 17.17 3.77
C ASN A 137 -17.91 16.60 4.63
N ILE A 138 -18.22 16.06 5.81
CA ILE A 138 -17.24 15.46 6.72
C ILE A 138 -16.67 14.18 6.14
N PHE A 139 -17.44 13.41 5.37
CA PHE A 139 -16.95 12.18 4.77
C PHE A 139 -15.88 12.47 3.71
N ALA A 140 -16.09 13.48 2.86
CA ALA A 140 -15.11 13.88 1.85
C ALA A 140 -13.82 14.43 2.51
N ALA A 141 -13.98 15.26 3.56
CA ALA A 141 -12.85 15.75 4.34
C ALA A 141 -12.08 14.60 5.02
N GLY A 142 -12.79 13.64 5.62
CA GLY A 142 -12.19 12.46 6.23
C GLY A 142 -11.45 11.58 5.23
N LEU A 143 -12.02 11.36 4.05
CA LEU A 143 -11.38 10.58 2.99
C LEU A 143 -10.08 11.25 2.50
N SER A 144 -10.10 12.57 2.31
CA SER A 144 -8.89 13.36 2.01
C SER A 144 -7.85 13.22 3.12
N PHE A 145 -8.27 13.38 4.38
CA PHE A 145 -7.40 13.25 5.55
C PHE A 145 -6.73 11.87 5.61
N TRP A 146 -7.51 10.79 5.55
CA TRP A 146 -6.98 9.42 5.63
C TRP A 146 -6.07 9.06 4.44
N LYS A 147 -6.32 9.62 3.25
CA LYS A 147 -5.44 9.47 2.09
C LYS A 147 -4.08 10.13 2.33
N LYS A 148 -4.05 11.35 2.88
CA LYS A 148 -2.80 12.05 3.23
C LYS A 148 -2.05 11.33 4.35
N THR A 149 -2.77 10.91 5.38
CA THR A 149 -2.21 10.15 6.51
C THR A 149 -1.58 8.84 6.04
N SER A 150 -2.28 8.07 5.20
CA SER A 150 -1.72 6.83 4.64
C SER A 150 -0.49 7.08 3.77
N PHE A 151 -0.44 8.16 2.99
CA PHE A 151 0.77 8.55 2.26
C PHE A 151 1.98 8.78 3.18
N TRP A 152 1.81 9.56 4.26
CA TRP A 152 2.89 9.81 5.21
C TRP A 152 3.29 8.56 6.00
N LEU A 153 2.33 7.70 6.34
CA LEU A 153 2.61 6.41 6.97
C LEU A 153 3.39 5.47 6.05
N LEU A 154 3.10 5.43 4.75
CA LEU A 154 3.89 4.66 3.77
C LEU A 154 5.34 5.11 3.78
N LEU A 155 5.58 6.42 3.74
CA LEU A 155 6.93 6.98 3.80
C LEU A 155 7.62 6.62 5.12
N LEU A 156 6.94 6.86 6.25
CA LEU A 156 7.46 6.60 7.59
C LEU A 156 7.81 5.12 7.80
N LEU A 157 7.02 4.20 7.25
CA LEU A 157 7.26 2.74 7.35
C LEU A 157 8.32 2.25 6.36
N THR A 158 8.45 2.89 5.19
CA THR A 158 9.46 2.51 4.19
C THR A 158 10.87 2.68 4.74
N VAL A 159 11.14 3.77 5.47
CA VAL A 159 12.46 4.05 6.04
C VAL A 159 12.98 2.92 6.95
N PRO A 160 12.30 2.51 8.04
CA PRO A 160 12.77 1.43 8.89
C PRO A 160 12.81 0.06 8.17
N VAL A 161 11.92 -0.19 7.20
CA VAL A 161 11.95 -1.42 6.40
C VAL A 161 13.21 -1.52 5.55
N VAL A 162 13.62 -0.43 4.91
CA VAL A 162 14.85 -0.37 4.12
C VAL A 162 16.07 -0.37 5.04
N MET A 163 16.07 0.47 6.07
CA MET A 163 17.17 0.60 7.02
C MET A 163 17.48 -0.73 7.72
N SER A 164 16.46 -1.49 8.12
CA SER A 164 16.69 -2.79 8.79
C SER A 164 17.51 -3.75 7.93
N VAL A 165 17.26 -3.84 6.63
CA VAL A 165 18.04 -4.70 5.72
C VAL A 165 19.42 -4.12 5.45
N VAL A 166 19.53 -2.81 5.20
CA VAL A 166 20.83 -2.16 4.99
C VAL A 166 21.74 -2.40 6.20
N LEU A 167 21.23 -2.21 7.42
CA LEU A 167 21.97 -2.45 8.65
C LEU A 167 22.36 -3.92 8.85
N MET A 168 21.54 -4.87 8.40
CA MET A 168 21.88 -6.30 8.44
C MET A 168 23.05 -6.67 7.52
N MET A 169 23.33 -5.88 6.49
CA MET A 169 24.44 -6.14 5.57
C MET A 169 25.81 -5.75 6.16
N TYR A 170 25.84 -4.99 7.26
CA TYR A 170 27.07 -4.58 7.92
C TYR A 170 27.35 -5.42 9.17
N PRO A 171 28.62 -5.71 9.49
CA PRO A 171 29.00 -6.47 10.67
C PRO A 171 28.91 -5.68 11.99
N TRP A 172 28.11 -4.60 12.02
CA TRP A 172 27.95 -3.75 13.21
C TRP A 172 27.13 -4.42 14.31
N PHE A 173 26.29 -5.38 13.95
CA PHE A 173 25.42 -6.10 14.88
C PHE A 173 25.83 -7.57 14.97
N GLY A 174 25.92 -8.09 16.20
CA GLY A 174 26.04 -9.54 16.42
C GLY A 174 24.78 -10.30 16.01
N THR A 175 24.78 -11.62 16.18
CA THR A 175 23.69 -12.52 15.78
C THR A 175 22.31 -12.09 16.29
N GLU A 176 22.22 -11.68 17.57
CA GLU A 176 20.97 -11.21 18.17
C GLU A 176 20.46 -9.93 17.51
N GLY A 177 21.35 -8.98 17.20
CA GLY A 177 20.98 -7.74 16.53
C GLY A 177 20.52 -7.99 15.09
N GLN A 178 21.17 -8.90 14.37
CA GLN A 178 20.73 -9.30 13.03
C GLN A 178 19.35 -9.98 13.06
N HIS A 179 19.11 -10.83 14.06
CA HIS A 179 17.79 -11.44 14.23
C HIS A 179 16.72 -10.39 14.56
N ALA A 180 17.02 -9.43 15.43
CA ALA A 180 16.11 -8.32 15.72
C ALA A 180 15.80 -7.49 14.47
N LEU A 181 16.81 -7.08 13.70
CA LEU A 181 16.64 -6.33 12.45
C LEU A 181 15.79 -7.10 11.43
N LEU A 182 15.96 -8.42 11.33
CA LEU A 182 15.12 -9.27 10.48
C LEU A 182 13.66 -9.25 10.94
N GLN A 183 13.39 -9.27 12.24
CA GLN A 183 12.03 -9.13 12.76
C GLN A 183 11.44 -7.75 12.43
N TRP A 184 12.22 -6.67 12.63
CA TRP A 184 11.82 -5.32 12.26
C TRP A 184 11.48 -5.21 10.78
N HIS A 185 12.30 -5.79 9.91
CA HIS A 185 12.04 -5.84 8.48
C HIS A 185 10.73 -6.58 8.18
N ARG A 186 10.53 -7.77 8.75
CA ARG A 186 9.34 -8.61 8.52
C ARG A 186 8.05 -7.93 8.96
N TYR A 187 7.99 -7.44 10.20
CA TYR A 187 6.80 -6.76 10.72
C TYR A 187 6.59 -5.40 10.05
N GLY A 188 7.67 -4.65 9.80
CA GLY A 188 7.61 -3.37 9.09
C GLY A 188 7.06 -3.55 7.67
N ALA A 189 7.56 -4.53 6.91
CA ALA A 189 7.08 -4.83 5.57
C ALA A 189 5.61 -5.22 5.58
N PHE A 190 5.17 -5.97 6.60
CA PHE A 190 3.77 -6.36 6.76
C PHE A 190 2.86 -5.15 6.98
N PHE A 191 3.21 -4.27 7.91
CA PHE A 191 2.45 -3.03 8.13
C PHE A 191 2.49 -2.12 6.91
N LEU A 192 3.63 -2.02 6.23
CA LEU A 192 3.78 -1.26 4.99
C LEU A 192 2.82 -1.77 3.91
N THR A 193 2.71 -3.10 3.73
CA THR A 193 1.74 -3.71 2.79
C THR A 193 0.30 -3.42 3.18
N LEU A 194 -0.07 -3.53 4.46
CA LEU A 194 -1.42 -3.21 4.92
C LEU A 194 -1.78 -1.74 4.69
N VAL A 195 -0.86 -0.83 4.99
CA VAL A 195 -1.06 0.61 4.74
C VAL A 195 -1.16 0.88 3.24
N LEU A 196 -0.40 0.19 2.39
CA LEU A 196 -0.51 0.35 0.93
C LEU A 196 -1.87 -0.12 0.42
N ILE A 197 -2.35 -1.28 0.88
CA ILE A 197 -3.68 -1.79 0.53
C ILE A 197 -4.76 -0.77 0.93
N LEU A 198 -4.67 -0.21 2.13
CA LEU A 198 -5.56 0.84 2.60
C LEU A 198 -5.45 2.10 1.73
N HIS A 199 -4.23 2.54 1.39
CA HIS A 199 -3.99 3.73 0.57
C HIS A 199 -4.61 3.58 -0.81
N LEU A 200 -4.42 2.44 -1.47
CA LEU A 200 -5.02 2.12 -2.77
C LEU A 200 -6.55 2.12 -2.68
N TYR A 201 -7.11 1.51 -1.64
CA TYR A 201 -8.55 1.53 -1.40
C TYR A 201 -9.11 2.95 -1.25
N LEU A 202 -8.43 3.82 -0.48
CA LEU A 202 -8.84 5.22 -0.30
C LEU A 202 -8.76 6.02 -1.61
N ILE A 203 -7.73 5.78 -2.43
CA ILE A 203 -7.61 6.38 -3.76
C ILE A 203 -8.78 5.96 -4.66
N THR A 204 -9.06 4.66 -4.77
CA THR A 204 -10.19 4.16 -5.57
C THR A 204 -11.52 4.75 -5.12
N LEU A 205 -11.72 4.86 -3.80
CA LEU A 205 -12.92 5.45 -3.22
C LEU A 205 -13.06 6.96 -3.55
N THR A 206 -11.95 7.70 -3.58
CA THR A 206 -11.97 9.13 -4.01
C THR A 206 -12.33 9.29 -5.48
N HIS A 207 -11.75 8.47 -6.37
CA HIS A 207 -12.01 8.55 -7.81
C HIS A 207 -13.47 8.20 -8.16
N TYR A 208 -14.01 7.13 -7.56
CA TYR A 208 -15.40 6.74 -7.78
C TYR A 208 -16.39 7.87 -7.44
N ARG A 209 -16.16 8.59 -6.33
CA ARG A 209 -17.05 9.67 -5.89
C ARG A 209 -16.98 10.91 -6.78
N ALA A 210 -15.81 11.22 -7.32
CA ALA A 210 -15.65 12.33 -8.28
C ALA A 210 -16.40 12.06 -9.60
N GLY A 211 -16.55 10.78 -9.99
CA GLY A 211 -17.38 10.38 -11.13
C GLY A 211 -18.89 10.50 -10.87
N SER A 212 -19.35 10.20 -9.64
CA SER A 212 -20.77 10.25 -9.28
C SER A 212 -21.35 11.65 -9.05
N SER A 213 -20.53 12.71 -9.01
CA SER A 213 -20.99 14.10 -8.86
C SER A 213 -21.27 14.80 -10.19
N HIS A 214 -21.10 14.11 -11.32
CA HIS A 214 -21.36 14.61 -12.68
C HIS A 214 -22.50 13.86 -13.40
N SER A 215 -23.21 12.97 -12.70
CA SER A 215 -24.45 12.31 -13.14
C SER A 215 -25.63 12.79 -12.31
#